data_AF-A0A1H5FP55-F1
#
_entry.id   AF-A0A1H5FP55-F1
#
_cell.length_a   1.000
_cell.length_b   1.000
_cell.length_c   1.000
_cell.angle_alpha   90.00
_cell.angle_beta   90.00
_cell.angle_gamma   90.00
#
_symmetry.space_group_name_H-M   'P 1'
#
loop_
_entity.id
_entity.type
_entity.pdbx_description
1 polymer ?
#
loop_
_entity_poly.entity_id
_entity_poly.type
_entity_poly.pdbx_seq_one_letter_code
_entity_poly.pdbx_strand_id
1 'polypeptide(L)'
;MTEARIDAADTDGDSGTDGGSDADREAVEHERAELREFVQGLSTDDIKSGSWFTKLLAQALNSYTEKVDWQYFQERYEGVPADAVVDQRIKMAARYAALEGGLSAGAYTAAVVATLGSLGGASPATVPAAIATVMIDVAFITRLQLRLAYDIAVLYRVPLDLSDPEDMWKLIRVAFTIKSGEVVREGVIKMVPAMMRPVIKRFYSGAVLSAAKGFPFVGKFLLQRNVIKIGIPAVGVPLAVALNRYTTLLAGRHAQAVFRNEARVIEIAEGLSKRSRHPRLMLWVAWLVIGADRKTADDEALLIRHLVRLVRERHQVVDGEFAHLVDIDPAEVWRRMDAEPGDLSDLLDVADRVAAVDGAVNASEKAVISELRERCRRA
;
A
#
# COMPACT_ATOMS: atom_id res chain seq x y z
N MET A 1 -2.96 -1.05 -25.49
CA MET A 1 -1.78 -0.23 -25.14
C MET A 1 -2.29 1.19 -25.06
N THR A 2 -2.45 1.72 -23.86
CA THR A 2 -3.03 3.04 -23.63
C THR A 2 -2.20 3.74 -22.57
N GLU A 3 -1.79 4.97 -22.89
CA GLU A 3 -1.24 5.94 -21.96
C GLU A 3 -2.23 6.12 -20.80
N ALA A 4 -1.82 5.87 -19.56
CA ALA A 4 -2.60 6.35 -18.41
C ALA A 4 -2.37 7.87 -18.32
N ARG A 5 -3.14 8.64 -19.10
CA ARG A 5 -2.98 10.11 -19.24
C ARG A 5 -3.19 10.87 -17.92
N ILE A 6 -3.68 10.22 -16.87
CA ILE A 6 -3.62 10.74 -15.49
C ILE A 6 -2.19 11.12 -15.10
N ASP A 7 -1.18 10.45 -15.65
CA ASP A 7 0.22 10.76 -15.38
C ASP A 7 0.79 11.83 -16.31
N ALA A 8 0.10 12.15 -17.43
CA ALA A 8 0.59 13.09 -18.44
C ALA A 8 0.07 14.53 -18.26
N ALA A 9 -1.02 14.74 -17.50
CA ALA A 9 -1.72 16.03 -17.43
C ALA A 9 -0.97 17.18 -16.71
N ASP A 10 0.21 16.94 -16.12
CA ASP A 10 0.98 17.97 -15.41
C ASP A 10 1.89 18.84 -16.31
N THR A 11 1.85 18.73 -17.65
CA THR A 11 2.77 19.50 -18.52
C THR A 11 2.34 20.91 -18.91
N ASP A 12 1.10 21.34 -18.64
CA ASP A 12 0.68 22.69 -19.03
C ASP A 12 0.60 23.63 -17.83
N GLY A 13 1.58 24.52 -17.78
CA GLY A 13 1.73 25.54 -16.76
C GLY A 13 0.54 26.49 -16.65
N ASP A 14 0.40 27.01 -15.43
CA ASP A 14 -0.22 28.28 -15.05
C ASP A 14 -1.03 29.00 -16.14
N SER A 15 -2.30 28.61 -16.29
CA SER A 15 -3.33 29.50 -16.82
C SER A 15 -4.65 29.25 -16.11
N GLY A 16 -5.26 30.35 -15.65
CA GLY A 16 -6.35 30.36 -14.68
C GLY A 16 -7.55 29.47 -15.01
N THR A 17 -7.96 28.71 -13.99
CA THR A 17 -9.33 28.30 -13.61
C THR A 17 -10.30 27.62 -14.60
N ASP A 18 -10.02 27.45 -15.90
CA ASP A 18 -10.91 26.65 -16.78
C ASP A 18 -10.17 25.54 -17.59
N GLY A 19 -8.93 25.75 -18.03
CA GLY A 19 -8.23 24.79 -18.92
C GLY A 19 -7.83 23.45 -18.26
N GLY A 20 -7.46 23.46 -16.97
CA GLY A 20 -7.09 22.24 -16.25
C GLY A 20 -8.29 21.35 -15.85
N SER A 21 -9.50 21.92 -15.79
CA SER A 21 -10.71 21.17 -15.45
C SER A 21 -11.19 20.30 -16.61
N ASP A 22 -11.07 20.79 -17.84
CA ASP A 22 -11.52 20.08 -19.03
C ASP A 22 -10.57 18.92 -19.38
N ALA A 23 -9.26 19.11 -19.27
CA ALA A 23 -8.28 18.03 -19.46
C ALA A 23 -8.43 16.92 -18.38
N ASP A 24 -8.59 17.30 -17.11
CA ASP A 24 -8.87 16.35 -16.03
C ASP A 24 -10.18 15.59 -16.29
N ARG A 25 -11.21 16.27 -16.80
CA ARG A 25 -12.50 15.66 -17.14
C ARG A 25 -12.38 14.68 -18.30
N GLU A 26 -11.71 15.05 -19.38
CA GLU A 26 -11.46 14.17 -20.53
C GLU A 26 -10.70 12.90 -20.11
N ALA A 27 -9.70 13.05 -19.24
CA ALA A 27 -8.96 11.91 -18.69
C ALA A 27 -9.87 10.95 -17.92
N VAL A 28 -10.75 11.48 -17.06
CA VAL A 28 -11.74 10.67 -16.31
C VAL A 28 -12.73 10.00 -17.25
N GLU A 29 -13.26 10.71 -18.24
CA GLU A 29 -14.20 10.15 -19.22
C GLU A 29 -13.58 9.02 -20.05
N HIS A 30 -12.32 9.18 -20.48
CA HIS A 30 -11.57 8.13 -21.18
C HIS A 30 -11.36 6.88 -20.31
N GLU A 31 -10.93 7.04 -19.06
CA GLU A 31 -10.78 5.90 -18.15
C GLU A 31 -12.10 5.18 -17.89
N ARG A 32 -13.21 5.92 -17.76
CA ARG A 32 -14.54 5.32 -17.63
C ARG A 32 -14.95 4.55 -18.88
N ALA A 33 -14.53 4.98 -20.07
CA ALA A 33 -14.76 4.24 -21.31
C ALA A 33 -14.00 2.89 -21.31
N GLU A 34 -12.72 2.88 -20.92
CA GLU A 34 -11.95 1.62 -20.77
C GLU A 34 -12.61 0.68 -19.73
N LEU A 35 -13.09 1.24 -18.62
CA LEU A 35 -13.76 0.47 -17.58
C LEU A 35 -15.13 -0.04 -18.01
N ARG A 36 -15.82 0.66 -18.91
CA ARG A 36 -17.06 0.17 -19.50
C ARG A 36 -16.81 -1.10 -20.32
N GLU A 37 -15.76 -1.12 -21.12
CA GLU A 37 -15.36 -2.33 -21.87
C GLU A 37 -14.99 -3.47 -20.92
N PHE A 38 -14.21 -3.18 -19.86
CA PHE A 38 -13.90 -4.16 -18.83
C PHE A 38 -15.16 -4.75 -18.18
N VAL A 39 -16.11 -3.90 -17.77
CA VAL A 39 -17.35 -4.33 -17.11
C VAL A 39 -18.24 -5.14 -18.06
N GLN A 40 -18.29 -4.79 -19.36
CA GLN A 40 -19.00 -5.57 -20.37
C GLN A 40 -18.40 -6.98 -20.57
N GLY A 41 -17.10 -7.15 -20.33
CA GLY A 41 -16.43 -8.45 -20.34
C GLY A 41 -16.63 -9.30 -19.08
N LEU A 42 -17.29 -8.80 -18.04
CA LEU A 42 -17.54 -9.54 -16.81
C LEU A 42 -18.81 -10.40 -16.92
N SER A 43 -18.73 -11.64 -16.44
CA SER A 43 -19.92 -12.46 -16.23
C SER A 43 -20.68 -12.03 -14.97
N THR A 44 -21.97 -12.34 -14.90
CA THR A 44 -22.79 -12.13 -13.69
C THR A 44 -22.21 -12.85 -12.48
N ASP A 45 -21.57 -14.01 -12.68
CA ASP A 45 -20.91 -14.75 -11.61
C ASP A 45 -19.65 -14.04 -11.11
N ASP A 46 -18.88 -13.39 -11.99
CA ASP A 46 -17.72 -12.59 -11.57
C ASP A 46 -18.11 -11.44 -10.64
N ILE A 47 -19.25 -10.80 -10.94
CA ILE A 47 -19.80 -9.69 -10.14
C ILE A 47 -20.28 -10.21 -8.78
N LYS A 48 -21.14 -11.25 -8.77
CA LYS A 48 -21.72 -11.81 -7.54
C LYS A 48 -20.68 -12.46 -6.63
N SER A 49 -19.72 -13.16 -7.22
CA SER A 49 -18.64 -13.78 -6.47
C SER A 49 -17.66 -12.73 -5.95
N GLY A 50 -17.50 -11.58 -6.61
CA GLY A 50 -16.45 -10.60 -6.30
C GLY A 50 -15.14 -10.87 -7.05
N SER A 51 -15.12 -11.86 -7.94
CA SER A 51 -13.95 -12.22 -8.76
C SER A 51 -13.53 -11.11 -9.74
N TRP A 52 -14.46 -10.19 -10.05
CA TRP A 52 -14.18 -8.97 -10.81
C TRP A 52 -12.97 -8.19 -10.28
N PHE A 53 -12.76 -8.17 -8.96
CA PHE A 53 -11.65 -7.42 -8.35
C PHE A 53 -10.29 -8.01 -8.75
N THR A 54 -10.17 -9.34 -8.76
CA THR A 54 -8.95 -10.02 -9.22
C THR A 54 -8.66 -9.71 -10.69
N LYS A 55 -9.72 -9.70 -11.54
CA LYS A 55 -9.60 -9.36 -12.96
C LYS A 55 -9.20 -7.89 -13.15
N LEU A 56 -9.77 -6.99 -12.35
CA LEU A 56 -9.43 -5.57 -12.37
C LEU A 56 -7.98 -5.34 -11.95
N LEU A 57 -7.51 -5.99 -10.87
CA LEU A 57 -6.10 -5.91 -10.45
C LEU A 57 -5.17 -6.32 -11.61
N ALA A 58 -5.50 -7.40 -12.33
CA ALA A 58 -4.67 -7.91 -13.42
C ALA A 58 -4.58 -6.91 -14.57
N GLN A 59 -5.69 -6.24 -14.88
CA GLN A 59 -5.68 -5.19 -15.89
C GLN A 59 -5.01 -3.89 -15.40
N ALA A 60 -5.28 -3.49 -14.17
CA ALA A 60 -4.92 -2.18 -13.64
C ALA A 60 -3.45 -2.08 -13.22
N LEU A 61 -2.87 -3.16 -12.72
CA LEU A 61 -1.51 -3.19 -12.19
C LEU A 61 -0.50 -3.77 -13.19
N ASN A 62 -0.82 -4.83 -13.93
CA ASN A 62 0.18 -5.57 -14.72
C ASN A 62 0.95 -4.68 -15.73
N SER A 63 0.26 -3.77 -16.43
CA SER A 63 0.91 -2.85 -17.38
C SER A 63 1.38 -1.53 -16.76
N TYR A 64 0.92 -1.22 -15.56
CA TYR A 64 1.22 0.03 -14.86
C TYR A 64 2.54 -0.10 -14.09
N THR A 65 2.72 -1.23 -13.42
CA THR A 65 3.87 -1.50 -12.54
C THR A 65 5.14 -1.79 -13.33
N GLU A 66 5.01 -2.24 -14.58
CA GLU A 66 6.13 -2.37 -15.51
C GLU A 66 6.68 -1.01 -15.99
N LYS A 67 5.87 0.05 -15.91
CA LYS A 67 6.23 1.39 -16.42
C LYS A 67 6.58 2.38 -15.32
N VAL A 68 5.88 2.30 -14.20
CA VAL A 68 6.01 3.25 -13.10
C VAL A 68 6.99 2.70 -12.09
N ASP A 69 8.21 3.21 -12.15
CA ASP A 69 9.27 2.99 -11.18
C ASP A 69 9.76 4.33 -10.60
N TRP A 70 10.78 4.27 -9.73
CA TRP A 70 11.32 5.48 -9.13
C TRP A 70 11.98 6.41 -10.16
N GLN A 71 12.47 5.85 -11.28
CA GLN A 71 13.13 6.60 -12.35
C GLN A 71 12.10 7.43 -13.12
N TYR A 72 10.94 6.83 -13.41
CA TYR A 72 9.78 7.50 -14.00
C TYR A 72 9.42 8.80 -13.26
N PHE A 73 9.35 8.75 -11.93
CA PHE A 73 9.05 9.94 -11.14
C PHE A 73 10.25 10.89 -10.98
N GLN A 74 11.48 10.37 -10.98
CA GLN A 74 12.67 11.21 -10.87
C GLN A 74 12.93 12.04 -12.13
N GLU A 75 12.68 11.47 -13.31
CA GLU A 75 12.74 12.19 -14.59
C GLU A 75 11.65 13.26 -14.69
N ARG A 76 10.46 12.97 -14.15
CA ARG A 76 9.31 13.88 -14.22
C ARG A 76 9.35 15.01 -13.17
N TYR A 77 9.96 14.76 -12.01
CA TYR A 77 9.98 15.67 -10.87
C TYR A 77 11.40 15.90 -10.34
N GLU A 78 12.34 16.15 -11.24
CA GLU A 78 13.74 16.34 -10.89
C GLU A 78 13.93 17.44 -9.82
N GLY A 79 14.62 17.11 -8.73
CA GLY A 79 14.91 18.04 -7.63
C GLY A 79 13.77 18.28 -6.64
N VAL A 80 12.59 17.69 -6.82
CA VAL A 80 11.45 17.85 -5.92
C VAL A 80 11.47 16.76 -4.82
N PRO A 81 11.29 17.10 -3.53
CA PRO A 81 11.18 16.11 -2.47
C PRO A 81 9.96 15.17 -2.67
N ALA A 82 10.13 13.88 -2.37
CA ALA A 82 9.07 12.88 -2.50
C ALA A 82 7.76 13.28 -1.80
N ASP A 83 7.83 13.91 -0.62
CA ASP A 83 6.67 14.39 0.13
C ASP A 83 5.79 15.38 -0.68
N ALA A 84 6.40 16.26 -1.49
CA ALA A 84 5.69 17.23 -2.29
C ALA A 84 5.01 16.58 -3.51
N VAL A 85 5.70 15.66 -4.18
CA VAL A 85 5.13 14.90 -5.30
C VAL A 85 3.97 14.02 -4.81
N VAL A 86 4.13 13.34 -3.67
CA VAL A 86 3.06 12.56 -3.04
C VAL A 86 1.83 13.42 -2.74
N ASP A 87 1.99 14.62 -2.18
CA ASP A 87 0.89 15.53 -1.91
C ASP A 87 0.13 15.94 -3.18
N GLN A 88 0.86 16.21 -4.28
CA GLN A 88 0.27 16.51 -5.59
C GLN A 88 -0.51 15.30 -6.15
N ARG A 89 0.07 14.09 -6.10
CA ARG A 89 -0.61 12.85 -6.54
C ARG A 89 -1.90 12.59 -5.77
N ILE A 90 -1.89 12.78 -4.45
CA ILE A 90 -3.08 12.63 -3.59
C ILE A 90 -4.16 13.65 -3.98
N LYS A 91 -3.78 14.92 -4.18
CA LYS A 91 -4.72 15.98 -4.61
C LYS A 91 -5.31 15.69 -5.98
N MET A 92 -4.50 15.27 -6.94
CA MET A 92 -4.93 14.92 -8.29
C MET A 92 -5.90 13.74 -8.27
N ALA A 93 -5.56 12.64 -7.60
CA ALA A 93 -6.46 11.49 -7.44
C ALA A 93 -7.77 11.89 -6.76
N ALA A 94 -7.72 12.76 -5.76
CA ALA A 94 -8.94 13.27 -5.13
C ALA A 94 -9.80 14.13 -6.08
N ARG A 95 -9.19 14.94 -6.96
CA ARG A 95 -9.93 15.67 -8.02
C ARG A 95 -10.59 14.69 -8.99
N TYR A 96 -9.88 13.65 -9.42
CA TYR A 96 -10.39 12.67 -10.38
C TYR A 96 -11.56 11.88 -9.78
N ALA A 97 -11.47 11.49 -8.51
CA ALA A 97 -12.57 10.88 -7.77
C ALA A 97 -13.77 11.83 -7.63
N ALA A 98 -13.54 13.13 -7.47
CA ALA A 98 -14.60 14.13 -7.41
C ALA A 98 -15.32 14.28 -8.77
N LEU A 99 -14.55 14.37 -9.85
CA LEU A 99 -15.06 14.44 -11.23
C LEU A 99 -15.86 13.20 -11.58
N GLU A 100 -15.36 12.00 -11.24
CA GLU A 100 -16.10 10.76 -11.41
C GLU A 100 -17.42 10.81 -10.64
N GLY A 101 -17.43 11.23 -9.36
CA GLY A 101 -18.66 11.34 -8.59
C GLY A 101 -19.70 12.29 -9.22
N GLY A 102 -19.24 13.37 -9.87
CA GLY A 102 -20.09 14.30 -10.60
C GLY A 102 -20.67 13.69 -11.88
N LEU A 103 -19.84 12.99 -12.67
CA LEU A 103 -20.26 12.31 -13.90
C LEU A 103 -21.22 11.15 -13.62
N SER A 104 -20.98 10.42 -12.53
CA SER A 104 -21.78 9.26 -12.12
C SER A 104 -23.15 9.68 -11.62
N ALA A 105 -23.24 10.77 -10.85
CA ALA A 105 -24.50 11.31 -10.40
C ALA A 105 -25.44 11.73 -11.55
N GLY A 106 -24.90 12.15 -12.70
CA GLY A 106 -25.68 12.41 -13.92
C GLY A 106 -26.17 11.14 -14.64
N ALA A 107 -25.51 10.00 -14.44
CA ALA A 107 -25.85 8.72 -15.07
C ALA A 107 -26.87 7.89 -14.26
N TYR A 108 -27.05 8.18 -12.96
CA TYR A 108 -28.04 7.54 -12.11
C TYR A 108 -29.45 8.06 -12.41
N THR A 109 -30.13 7.42 -13.36
CA THR A 109 -31.56 7.71 -13.62
C THR A 109 -32.44 7.26 -12.45
N ALA A 110 -33.61 7.89 -12.28
CA ALA A 110 -34.58 7.51 -11.23
C ALA A 110 -34.95 6.01 -11.29
N ALA A 111 -34.99 5.41 -12.48
CA ALA A 111 -35.24 3.99 -12.67
C ALA A 111 -34.10 3.11 -12.13
N VAL A 112 -32.84 3.51 -12.31
CA VAL A 112 -31.67 2.81 -11.76
C VAL A 112 -31.65 2.90 -10.23
N VAL A 113 -31.89 4.09 -9.68
CA VAL A 113 -31.98 4.31 -8.23
C VAL A 113 -33.12 3.50 -7.61
N ALA A 114 -34.31 3.54 -8.21
CA ALA A 114 -35.45 2.75 -7.75
C ALA A 114 -35.19 1.24 -7.83
N THR A 115 -34.50 0.77 -8.88
CA THR A 115 -34.14 -0.65 -9.04
C THR A 115 -33.13 -1.09 -7.98
N LEU A 116 -32.13 -0.27 -7.67
CA LEU A 116 -31.12 -0.56 -6.64
C LEU A 116 -31.72 -0.50 -5.22
N GLY A 117 -32.51 0.54 -4.92
CA GLY A 117 -33.15 0.73 -3.61
C GLY A 117 -34.24 -0.31 -3.29
N SER A 118 -34.89 -0.87 -4.33
CA SER A 118 -35.88 -1.96 -4.18
C SER A 118 -35.28 -3.36 -4.29
N LEU A 119 -33.94 -3.50 -4.33
CA LEU A 119 -33.23 -4.77 -4.55
C LEU A 119 -33.74 -5.54 -5.79
N GLY A 120 -34.12 -4.83 -6.85
CA GLY A 120 -34.62 -5.40 -8.11
C GLY A 120 -36.14 -5.42 -8.28
N GLY A 121 -36.91 -4.83 -7.37
CA GLY A 121 -38.37 -4.83 -7.42
C GLY A 121 -39.01 -3.94 -8.50
N ALA A 122 -38.28 -2.96 -9.04
CA ALA A 122 -38.84 -1.99 -9.99
C ALA A 122 -38.92 -2.49 -11.45
N SER A 123 -38.02 -3.37 -11.90
CA SER A 123 -38.10 -4.10 -13.18
C SER A 123 -36.90 -5.04 -13.37
N PRO A 124 -37.08 -6.30 -13.82
CA PRO A 124 -35.97 -7.20 -14.15
C PRO A 124 -35.07 -6.70 -15.29
N ALA A 125 -35.58 -5.84 -16.17
CA ALA A 125 -34.85 -5.34 -17.35
C ALA A 125 -33.85 -4.21 -17.03
N THR A 126 -34.06 -3.48 -15.94
CA THR A 126 -33.20 -2.34 -15.53
C THR A 126 -32.07 -2.76 -14.59
N VAL A 127 -32.16 -3.96 -13.98
CA VAL A 127 -31.15 -4.51 -13.06
C VAL A 127 -29.77 -4.64 -13.72
N PRO A 128 -29.61 -5.16 -14.95
CA PRO A 128 -28.27 -5.31 -15.56
C PRO A 128 -27.59 -3.97 -15.84
N ALA A 129 -28.33 -2.98 -16.35
CA ALA A 129 -27.79 -1.65 -16.62
C ALA A 129 -27.43 -0.91 -15.33
N ALA A 130 -28.26 -1.03 -14.29
CA ALA A 130 -27.98 -0.48 -12.96
C ALA A 130 -26.70 -1.07 -12.36
N ILE A 131 -26.54 -2.40 -12.41
CA ILE A 131 -25.32 -3.07 -11.93
C ILE A 131 -24.10 -2.61 -12.74
N ALA A 132 -24.19 -2.53 -14.06
CA ALA A 132 -23.08 -2.11 -14.91
C ALA A 132 -22.58 -0.69 -14.57
N THR A 133 -23.47 0.27 -14.37
CA THR A 133 -23.08 1.64 -13.97
C THR A 133 -22.35 1.65 -12.62
N VAL A 134 -22.89 0.96 -11.61
CA VAL A 134 -22.23 0.84 -10.29
C VAL A 134 -20.87 0.16 -10.41
N MET A 135 -20.77 -0.89 -11.24
CA MET A 135 -19.51 -1.60 -11.45
C MET A 135 -18.43 -0.70 -12.08
N ILE A 136 -18.79 0.20 -12.99
CA ILE A 136 -17.84 1.15 -13.59
C ILE A 136 -17.29 2.09 -12.52
N ASP A 137 -18.16 2.68 -11.70
CA ASP A 137 -17.77 3.62 -10.65
C ASP A 137 -16.89 2.94 -9.58
N VAL A 138 -17.29 1.74 -9.16
CA VAL A 138 -16.52 0.93 -8.20
C VAL A 138 -15.16 0.58 -8.80
N ALA A 139 -15.11 0.11 -10.05
CA ALA A 139 -13.85 -0.24 -10.69
C ALA A 139 -12.93 0.97 -10.87
N PHE A 140 -13.49 2.15 -11.17
CA PHE A 140 -12.74 3.39 -11.32
C PHE A 140 -12.06 3.79 -10.01
N ILE A 141 -12.82 3.95 -8.93
CA ILE A 141 -12.27 4.32 -7.62
C ILE A 141 -11.27 3.28 -7.12
N THR A 142 -11.54 1.99 -7.38
CA THR A 142 -10.65 0.89 -7.01
C THR A 142 -9.30 0.99 -7.74
N ARG A 143 -9.32 1.17 -9.07
CA ARG A 143 -8.11 1.36 -9.89
C ARG A 143 -7.34 2.60 -9.43
N LEU A 144 -8.03 3.70 -9.19
CA LEU A 144 -7.43 4.97 -8.77
C LEU A 144 -6.73 4.85 -7.41
N GLN A 145 -7.38 4.24 -6.41
CA GLN A 145 -6.81 4.06 -5.07
C GLN A 145 -5.62 3.11 -5.06
N LEU A 146 -5.67 2.03 -5.85
CA LEU A 146 -4.55 1.08 -5.97
C LEU A 146 -3.33 1.72 -6.63
N ARG A 147 -3.53 2.45 -7.74
CA ARG A 147 -2.43 3.17 -8.40
C ARG A 147 -1.83 4.23 -7.49
N LEU A 148 -2.67 5.05 -6.85
CA LEU A 148 -2.20 6.06 -5.91
C LEU A 148 -1.35 5.45 -4.78
N ALA A 149 -1.80 4.33 -4.18
CA ALA A 149 -1.03 3.66 -3.14
C ALA A 149 0.30 3.11 -3.67
N TYR A 150 0.32 2.55 -4.88
CA TYR A 150 1.53 2.06 -5.53
C TYR A 150 2.51 3.20 -5.83
N ASP A 151 2.03 4.30 -6.40
CA ASP A 151 2.85 5.48 -6.69
C ASP A 151 3.50 6.04 -5.44
N ILE A 152 2.74 6.12 -4.34
CA ILE A 152 3.26 6.59 -3.06
C ILE A 152 4.37 5.67 -2.56
N ALA A 153 4.20 4.35 -2.67
CA ALA A 153 5.25 3.39 -2.29
C ALA A 153 6.51 3.58 -3.15
N VAL A 154 6.36 3.74 -4.47
CA VAL A 154 7.46 3.98 -5.42
C VAL A 154 8.17 5.31 -5.12
N LEU A 155 7.42 6.40 -4.88
CA LEU A 155 7.96 7.72 -4.55
C LEU A 155 8.77 7.71 -3.25
N TYR A 156 8.32 6.93 -2.25
CA TYR A 156 9.05 6.71 -1.01
C TYR A 156 10.13 5.62 -1.12
N ARG A 157 10.35 5.04 -2.31
CA ARG A 157 11.32 3.97 -2.57
C ARG A 157 11.14 2.74 -1.69
N VAL A 158 9.90 2.45 -1.31
CA VAL A 158 9.55 1.23 -0.60
C VAL A 158 9.50 0.09 -1.61
N PRO A 159 10.31 -0.99 -1.46
CA PRO A 159 10.37 -2.08 -2.42
C PRO A 159 9.07 -2.91 -2.40
N LEU A 160 8.18 -2.57 -3.34
CA LEU A 160 6.98 -3.28 -3.79
C LEU A 160 7.22 -4.53 -4.65
N ASP A 161 7.37 -5.75 -4.13
CA ASP A 161 7.30 -6.95 -4.99
C ASP A 161 5.85 -7.43 -5.14
N LEU A 162 5.17 -6.96 -6.18
CA LEU A 162 3.77 -7.34 -6.41
C LEU A 162 3.57 -8.82 -6.79
N SER A 163 4.65 -9.53 -7.15
CA SER A 163 4.62 -10.98 -7.29
C SER A 163 4.63 -11.71 -5.95
N ASP A 164 5.10 -11.05 -4.88
CA ASP A 164 5.00 -11.51 -3.50
C ASP A 164 3.58 -11.27 -2.95
N PRO A 165 2.90 -12.33 -2.48
CA PRO A 165 1.57 -12.20 -1.90
C PRO A 165 1.45 -11.27 -0.71
N GLU A 166 2.50 -11.11 0.08
CA GLU A 166 2.48 -10.25 1.25
C GLU A 166 2.50 -8.76 0.87
N ASP A 167 3.32 -8.39 -0.11
CA ASP A 167 3.42 -7.02 -0.63
C ASP A 167 2.18 -6.60 -1.43
N MET A 168 1.61 -7.48 -2.24
CA MET A 168 0.32 -7.22 -2.90
C MET A 168 -0.81 -7.05 -1.87
N TRP A 169 -0.85 -7.88 -0.83
CA TRP A 169 -1.85 -7.74 0.24
C TRP A 169 -1.74 -6.39 0.94
N LYS A 170 -0.51 -6.00 1.24
CA LYS A 170 -0.19 -4.73 1.87
C LYS A 170 -0.64 -3.56 1.00
N LEU A 171 -0.37 -3.59 -0.30
CA LEU A 171 -0.85 -2.58 -1.25
C LEU A 171 -2.38 -2.44 -1.18
N ILE A 172 -3.11 -3.56 -1.27
CA ILE A 172 -4.58 -3.58 -1.18
C ILE A 172 -5.07 -2.99 0.15
N ARG A 173 -4.49 -3.45 1.27
CA ARG A 173 -4.87 -3.02 2.61
C ARG A 173 -4.70 -1.51 2.77
N VAL A 174 -3.55 -0.99 2.32
CA VAL A 174 -3.20 0.41 2.38
C VAL A 174 -4.10 1.24 1.46
N ALA A 175 -4.31 0.82 0.22
CA ALA A 175 -5.18 1.50 -0.75
C ALA A 175 -6.62 1.67 -0.24
N PHE A 176 -7.15 0.67 0.47
CA PHE A 176 -8.54 0.66 0.95
C PHE A 176 -8.69 1.00 2.44
N THR A 177 -7.63 1.47 3.09
CA THR A 177 -7.58 1.83 4.52
C THR A 177 -8.12 0.72 5.44
N ILE A 178 -7.81 -0.53 5.13
CA ILE A 178 -8.26 -1.69 5.90
C ILE A 178 -7.36 -1.81 7.14
N LYS A 179 -7.89 -1.63 8.35
CA LYS A 179 -7.06 -1.71 9.56
C LYS A 179 -6.62 -3.14 9.86
N SER A 180 -5.35 -3.31 10.21
CA SER A 180 -4.82 -4.53 10.84
C SER A 180 -5.53 -4.74 12.20
N GLY A 181 -6.57 -5.59 12.24
CA GLY A 181 -7.28 -5.94 13.48
C GLY A 181 -8.81 -5.82 13.44
N GLU A 182 -9.41 -5.11 12.48
CA GLU A 182 -10.89 -5.06 12.31
C GLU A 182 -11.49 -6.41 11.86
N VAL A 183 -10.64 -7.38 11.51
CA VAL A 183 -10.99 -8.76 11.13
C VAL A 183 -11.39 -9.64 12.34
N VAL A 184 -11.44 -9.09 13.55
CA VAL A 184 -11.74 -9.84 14.79
C VAL A 184 -13.19 -9.69 15.26
N ARG A 185 -13.95 -8.69 14.79
CA ARG A 185 -15.35 -8.50 15.23
C ARG A 185 -16.33 -8.82 14.11
N GLU A 186 -17.05 -9.92 14.30
CA GLU A 186 -18.16 -10.46 13.49
C GLU A 186 -17.78 -11.04 12.12
N GLY A 187 -17.35 -12.31 12.12
CA GLY A 187 -17.61 -13.24 11.02
C GLY A 187 -16.81 -13.09 9.73
N VAL A 188 -15.99 -12.05 9.56
CA VAL A 188 -15.10 -11.90 8.40
C VAL A 188 -13.76 -12.57 8.72
N ILE A 189 -13.59 -13.77 8.16
CA ILE A 189 -12.44 -14.68 8.14
C ILE A 189 -11.09 -14.03 8.48
N LYS A 190 -10.38 -14.59 9.48
CA LYS A 190 -8.93 -14.41 9.72
C LYS A 190 -8.17 -14.60 8.40
N MET A 191 -7.75 -13.51 7.76
CA MET A 191 -7.08 -13.56 6.46
C MET A 191 -5.61 -13.89 6.65
N VAL A 192 -5.22 -15.10 6.24
CA VAL A 192 -3.83 -15.57 6.31
C VAL A 192 -3.17 -15.42 4.92
N PRO A 193 -1.93 -14.91 4.82
CA PRO A 193 -1.14 -14.83 3.58
C PRO A 193 -1.12 -16.12 2.74
N ALA A 194 -1.25 -17.28 3.40
CA ALA A 194 -1.30 -18.59 2.75
C ALA A 194 -2.48 -18.79 1.77
N MET A 195 -3.65 -18.18 2.01
CA MET A 195 -4.79 -18.27 1.07
C MET A 195 -4.62 -17.38 -0.16
N MET A 196 -3.72 -16.39 -0.09
CA MET A 196 -3.43 -15.47 -1.19
C MET A 196 -2.34 -15.98 -2.15
N ARG A 197 -1.41 -16.81 -1.65
CA ARG A 197 -0.29 -17.37 -2.44
C ARG A 197 -0.70 -18.05 -3.76
N PRO A 198 -1.73 -18.92 -3.81
CA PRO A 198 -2.12 -19.58 -5.05
C PRO A 198 -2.68 -18.61 -6.10
N VAL A 199 -3.15 -17.44 -5.68
CA VAL A 199 -3.96 -16.53 -6.49
C VAL A 199 -3.08 -15.54 -7.23
N ILE A 200 -2.02 -15.06 -6.57
CA ILE A 200 -1.05 -14.14 -7.17
C ILE A 200 -0.06 -14.88 -8.06
N LYS A 201 0.33 -16.11 -7.71
CA LYS A 201 1.10 -16.96 -8.62
C LYS A 201 0.36 -17.20 -9.94
N ARG A 202 -0.97 -17.21 -9.91
CA ARG A 202 -1.84 -17.34 -11.09
C ARG A 202 -2.13 -16.02 -11.81
N PHE A 203 -1.93 -14.90 -11.11
CA PHE A 203 -2.01 -13.53 -11.63
C PHE A 203 -0.83 -13.21 -12.54
N TYR A 204 0.39 -13.56 -12.13
CA TYR A 204 1.62 -13.31 -12.91
C TYR A 204 1.96 -14.41 -13.92
N SER A 205 1.36 -15.60 -13.83
CA SER A 205 1.68 -16.71 -14.73
C SER A 205 0.90 -16.72 -16.06
N GLY A 206 0.12 -15.68 -16.37
CA GLY A 206 -0.66 -15.59 -17.62
C GLY A 206 -1.76 -16.64 -17.80
N ALA A 207 -1.91 -17.57 -16.86
CA ALA A 207 -2.88 -18.67 -16.90
C ALA A 207 -4.23 -18.22 -16.33
N VAL A 208 -4.88 -17.28 -17.03
CA VAL A 208 -6.24 -16.84 -16.74
C VAL A 208 -7.24 -17.87 -17.29
N LEU A 209 -8.35 -18.03 -16.57
CA LEU A 209 -9.52 -18.89 -16.85
C LEU A 209 -9.43 -20.34 -16.35
N SER A 210 -9.65 -20.56 -15.05
CA SER A 210 -10.50 -21.69 -14.57
C SER A 210 -10.58 -21.87 -13.04
N ALA A 211 -9.80 -21.16 -12.21
CA ALA A 211 -9.94 -21.32 -10.75
C ALA A 211 -9.53 -20.06 -9.98
N ALA A 212 -10.49 -19.19 -9.67
CA ALA A 212 -10.28 -17.97 -8.90
C ALA A 212 -11.05 -18.05 -7.56
N LYS A 213 -10.33 -18.28 -6.45
CA LYS A 213 -10.91 -18.27 -5.08
C LYS A 213 -10.12 -17.39 -4.08
N GLY A 214 -9.44 -16.34 -4.52
CA GLY A 214 -8.50 -15.59 -3.66
C GLY A 214 -8.93 -14.24 -3.08
N PHE A 215 -9.51 -13.36 -3.88
CA PHE A 215 -9.99 -12.03 -3.43
C PHE A 215 -11.50 -11.74 -3.56
N PRO A 216 -12.41 -12.71 -3.77
CA PRO A 216 -13.83 -12.39 -3.94
C PRO A 216 -14.43 -11.61 -2.76
N PHE A 217 -13.88 -11.76 -1.55
CA PHE A 217 -14.30 -10.98 -0.40
C PHE A 217 -13.98 -9.47 -0.54
N VAL A 218 -12.85 -9.07 -1.13
CA VAL A 218 -12.52 -7.64 -1.35
C VAL A 218 -13.49 -7.06 -2.37
N GLY A 219 -13.72 -7.78 -3.48
CA GLY A 219 -14.71 -7.38 -4.47
C GLY A 219 -16.11 -7.24 -3.88
N LYS A 220 -16.54 -8.16 -3.01
CA LYS A 220 -17.81 -8.05 -2.28
C LYS A 220 -17.83 -6.88 -1.30
N PHE A 221 -16.77 -6.69 -0.53
CA PHE A 221 -16.64 -5.60 0.43
C PHE A 221 -16.70 -4.23 -0.25
N LEU A 222 -15.98 -4.05 -1.37
CA LEU A 222 -15.97 -2.81 -2.14
C LEU A 222 -17.34 -2.53 -2.80
N LEU A 223 -18.04 -3.58 -3.27
CA LEU A 223 -19.40 -3.43 -3.76
C LEU A 223 -20.36 -3.02 -2.64
N GLN A 224 -20.35 -3.73 -1.51
CA GLN A 224 -21.20 -3.40 -0.36
C GLN A 224 -20.99 -1.96 0.14
N ARG A 225 -19.73 -1.53 0.27
CA ARG A 225 -19.37 -0.19 0.72
C ARG A 225 -19.87 0.90 -0.24
N ASN A 226 -19.87 0.64 -1.55
CA ASN A 226 -20.35 1.61 -2.55
C ASN A 226 -21.88 1.55 -2.77
N VAL A 227 -22.53 0.40 -2.59
CA VAL A 227 -24.00 0.29 -2.63
C VAL A 227 -24.66 1.13 -1.54
N ILE A 228 -24.05 1.25 -0.35
CA ILE A 228 -24.54 2.11 0.73
C ILE A 228 -24.57 3.60 0.32
N LYS A 229 -23.66 4.05 -0.54
CA LYS A 229 -23.67 5.43 -1.07
C LYS A 229 -24.85 5.70 -2.03
N ILE A 230 -25.40 4.64 -2.64
CA ILE A 230 -26.42 4.72 -3.70
C ILE A 230 -27.83 4.45 -3.15
N GLY A 231 -27.95 3.68 -2.07
CA GLY A 231 -29.22 3.33 -1.43
C GLY A 231 -29.89 4.45 -0.62
N ILE A 232 -29.27 5.62 -0.46
CA ILE A 232 -29.85 6.77 0.23
C ILE A 232 -30.43 7.72 -0.83
N PRO A 233 -31.77 7.86 -0.96
CA PRO A 233 -32.43 8.66 -2.01
C PRO A 233 -32.09 10.16 -2.02
N ALA A 234 -31.27 10.63 -1.09
CA ALA A 234 -30.98 12.03 -0.80
C ALA A 234 -29.50 12.43 -1.03
N VAL A 235 -28.67 11.58 -1.63
CA VAL A 235 -27.30 11.98 -1.99
C VAL A 235 -27.36 12.81 -3.27
N GLY A 236 -27.46 14.13 -3.13
CA GLY A 236 -27.35 15.04 -4.27
C GLY A 236 -25.95 14.98 -4.92
N VAL A 237 -25.87 15.35 -6.20
CA VAL A 237 -24.62 15.45 -6.99
C VAL A 237 -23.47 16.10 -6.18
N PRO A 238 -23.67 17.20 -5.42
CA PRO A 238 -22.58 17.82 -4.65
C PRO A 238 -22.02 16.94 -3.52
N LEU A 239 -22.87 16.15 -2.87
CA LEU A 239 -22.47 15.30 -1.75
C LEU A 239 -21.69 14.07 -2.23
N ALA A 240 -22.06 13.49 -3.37
CA ALA A 240 -21.32 12.39 -3.99
C ALA A 240 -19.90 12.82 -4.40
N VAL A 241 -19.78 13.98 -5.04
CA VAL A 241 -18.50 14.63 -5.40
C VAL A 241 -17.63 14.82 -4.14
N ALA A 242 -18.20 15.37 -3.06
CA ALA A 242 -17.49 15.62 -1.82
C ALA A 242 -17.03 14.33 -1.12
N LEU A 243 -17.89 13.31 -1.05
CA LEU A 243 -17.57 12.03 -0.43
C LEU A 243 -16.47 11.28 -1.18
N ASN A 244 -16.54 11.21 -2.51
CA ASN A 244 -15.50 10.55 -3.30
C ASN A 244 -14.16 11.27 -3.16
N ARG A 245 -14.15 12.61 -3.23
CA ARG A 245 -12.95 13.43 -2.96
C ARG A 245 -12.36 13.15 -1.57
N TYR A 246 -13.19 13.21 -0.53
CA TYR A 246 -12.75 13.02 0.85
C TYR A 246 -12.20 11.62 1.12
N THR A 247 -12.89 10.58 0.65
CA THR A 247 -12.45 9.19 0.87
C THR A 247 -11.14 8.89 0.14
N THR A 248 -10.94 9.41 -1.07
CA THR A 248 -9.67 9.26 -1.79
C THR A 248 -8.54 10.07 -1.16
N LEU A 249 -8.81 11.28 -0.64
CA LEU A 249 -7.84 12.03 0.17
C LEU A 249 -7.41 11.22 1.40
N LEU A 250 -8.37 10.66 2.13
CA LEU A 250 -8.09 9.87 3.33
C LEU A 250 -7.27 8.62 3.01
N ALA A 251 -7.62 7.90 1.94
CA ALA A 251 -6.86 6.74 1.46
C ALA A 251 -5.43 7.13 1.09
N GLY A 252 -5.26 8.22 0.33
CA GLY A 252 -3.94 8.75 -0.03
C GLY A 252 -3.11 9.16 1.18
N ARG A 253 -3.69 9.85 2.15
CA ARG A 253 -3.00 10.24 3.40
C ARG A 253 -2.62 9.05 4.27
N HIS A 254 -3.47 8.03 4.32
CA HIS A 254 -3.16 6.79 5.01
C HIS A 254 -1.99 6.06 4.33
N ALA A 255 -2.01 5.93 3.00
CA ALA A 255 -0.91 5.36 2.23
C ALA A 255 0.39 6.14 2.41
N GLN A 256 0.31 7.46 2.38
CA GLN A 256 1.44 8.34 2.68
C GLN A 256 2.00 8.05 4.07
N ALA A 257 1.17 8.00 5.11
CA ALA A 257 1.64 7.74 6.47
C ALA A 257 2.34 6.38 6.60
N VAL A 258 1.76 5.32 6.02
CA VAL A 258 2.32 3.96 6.08
C VAL A 258 3.66 3.89 5.34
N PHE A 259 3.69 4.24 4.05
CA PHE A 259 4.91 4.09 3.24
C PHE A 259 6.01 5.09 3.62
N ARG A 260 5.66 6.29 4.10
CA ARG A 260 6.65 7.23 4.64
C ARG A 260 7.32 6.70 5.90
N ASN A 261 6.56 6.05 6.79
CA ASN A 261 7.12 5.43 7.98
C ASN A 261 8.10 4.31 7.60
N GLU A 262 7.70 3.44 6.67
CA GLU A 262 8.60 2.38 6.19
C GLU A 262 9.85 2.93 5.51
N ALA A 263 9.73 3.96 4.68
CA ALA A 263 10.89 4.62 4.08
C ALA A 263 11.84 5.19 5.15
N ARG A 264 11.30 5.76 6.24
CA ARG A 264 12.11 6.19 7.40
C ARG A 264 12.84 5.00 8.03
N VAL A 265 12.18 3.86 8.21
CA VAL A 265 12.82 2.64 8.74
C VAL A 265 13.95 2.15 7.82
N ILE A 266 13.70 2.15 6.51
CA ILE A 266 14.70 1.79 5.49
C ILE A 266 15.89 2.76 5.51
N GLU A 267 15.64 4.06 5.64
CA GLU A 267 16.68 5.09 5.75
C GLU A 267 17.52 4.90 7.01
N ILE A 268 16.89 4.56 8.15
CA ILE A 268 17.61 4.20 9.38
C ILE A 268 18.50 2.99 9.13
N ALA A 269 17.97 1.90 8.54
CA ALA A 269 18.76 0.71 8.23
C ALA A 269 19.96 1.03 7.31
N GLU A 270 19.75 1.84 6.28
CA GLU A 270 20.82 2.30 5.40
C GLU A 270 21.87 3.12 6.15
N GLY A 271 21.43 4.07 6.98
CA GLY A 271 22.32 4.95 7.75
C GLY A 271 23.12 4.20 8.81
N LEU A 272 22.55 3.16 9.43
CA LEU A 272 23.25 2.25 10.33
C LEU A 272 24.28 1.42 9.56
N SER A 273 23.87 0.75 8.48
CA SER A 273 24.77 -0.04 7.64
C SER A 273 25.93 0.78 7.05
N LYS A 274 25.70 2.05 6.63
CA LYS A 274 26.74 2.94 6.06
C LYS A 274 27.81 3.32 7.10
N ARG A 275 27.42 3.51 8.37
CA ARG A 275 28.30 4.01 9.43
C ARG A 275 28.90 2.92 10.31
N SER A 276 28.35 1.71 10.24
CA SER A 276 28.79 0.56 11.03
C SER A 276 30.23 0.19 10.70
N ARG A 277 31.07 0.15 11.72
CA ARG A 277 32.42 -0.44 11.68
C ARG A 277 32.38 -1.93 11.97
N HIS A 278 31.31 -2.40 12.63
CA HIS A 278 31.13 -3.80 13.02
C HIS A 278 29.86 -4.42 12.42
N PRO A 279 29.75 -4.62 11.08
CA PRO A 279 28.51 -5.02 10.42
C PRO A 279 27.88 -6.31 10.95
N ARG A 280 28.72 -7.29 11.36
CA ARG A 280 28.24 -8.55 11.95
C ARG A 280 27.64 -8.30 13.33
N LEU A 281 28.40 -7.67 14.22
CA LEU A 281 28.01 -7.41 15.60
C LEU A 281 26.84 -6.43 15.70
N MET A 282 26.71 -5.50 14.75
CA MET A 282 25.54 -4.63 14.60
C MET A 282 24.23 -5.43 14.49
N LEU A 283 24.21 -6.53 13.72
CA LEU A 283 22.99 -7.36 13.59
C LEU A 283 22.60 -8.00 14.92
N TRP A 284 23.59 -8.47 15.68
CA TRP A 284 23.37 -9.06 17.00
C TRP A 284 22.87 -8.03 18.01
N VAL A 285 23.49 -6.84 18.05
CA VAL A 285 23.04 -5.75 18.93
C VAL A 285 21.64 -5.26 18.55
N ALA A 286 21.35 -5.10 17.26
CA ALA A 286 20.02 -4.71 16.80
C ALA A 286 18.97 -5.75 17.22
N TRP A 287 19.24 -7.04 17.03
CA TRP A 287 18.31 -8.10 17.44
C TRP A 287 18.17 -8.22 18.96
N LEU A 288 19.23 -7.94 19.72
CA LEU A 288 19.18 -7.94 21.19
C LEU A 288 18.22 -6.86 21.71
N VAL A 289 18.27 -5.67 21.09
CA VAL A 289 17.39 -4.54 21.45
C VAL A 289 15.95 -4.86 21.07
N ILE A 290 15.69 -5.29 19.84
CA ILE A 290 14.35 -5.69 19.36
C ILE A 290 13.77 -6.82 20.23
N GLY A 291 14.59 -7.80 20.61
CA GLY A 291 14.16 -8.93 21.42
C GLY A 291 13.94 -8.61 22.91
N ALA A 292 14.24 -7.39 23.37
CA ALA A 292 14.30 -7.07 24.79
C ALA A 292 12.95 -7.19 25.51
N ASP A 293 11.83 -6.90 24.84
CA ASP A 293 10.49 -6.95 25.42
C ASP A 293 9.67 -8.20 24.98
N ARG A 294 10.31 -9.10 24.20
CA ARG A 294 9.71 -10.31 23.59
C ARG A 294 8.52 -10.05 22.67
N LYS A 295 8.35 -8.81 22.22
CA LYS A 295 7.44 -8.46 21.14
C LYS A 295 8.31 -7.98 19.98
N THR A 296 7.75 -8.01 18.79
CA THR A 296 8.43 -7.48 17.61
C THR A 296 7.38 -6.75 16.82
N ALA A 297 7.54 -5.44 16.70
CA ALA A 297 6.69 -4.60 15.89
C ALA A 297 6.98 -4.82 14.39
N ASP A 298 6.01 -4.49 13.54
CA ASP A 298 6.17 -4.60 12.07
C ASP A 298 7.37 -3.76 11.58
N ASP A 299 7.61 -2.60 12.20
CA ASP A 299 8.73 -1.70 11.87
C ASP A 299 10.09 -2.29 12.26
N GLU A 300 10.18 -2.97 13.40
CA GLU A 300 11.41 -3.65 13.85
C GLU A 300 11.74 -4.87 12.98
N ALA A 301 10.71 -5.64 12.62
CA ALA A 301 10.83 -6.75 11.68
C ALA A 301 11.29 -6.26 10.30
N LEU A 302 10.75 -5.13 9.83
CA LEU A 302 11.17 -4.49 8.58
C LEU A 302 12.64 -4.03 8.67
N LEU A 303 13.01 -3.37 9.77
CA LEU A 303 14.37 -2.88 10.03
C LEU A 303 15.38 -4.02 9.95
N ILE A 304 15.16 -5.11 10.71
CA ILE A 304 16.14 -6.21 10.77
C ILE A 304 16.26 -6.93 9.43
N ARG A 305 15.15 -7.15 8.71
CA ARG A 305 15.16 -7.72 7.35
C ARG A 305 16.01 -6.86 6.41
N HIS A 306 15.88 -5.54 6.48
CA HIS A 306 16.67 -4.62 5.65
C HIS A 306 18.14 -4.55 6.07
N LEU A 307 18.43 -4.54 7.37
CA LEU A 307 19.81 -4.57 7.87
C LEU A 307 20.55 -5.83 7.40
N VAL A 308 19.94 -7.02 7.53
CA VAL A 308 20.54 -8.28 7.07
C VAL A 308 20.82 -8.24 5.57
N ARG A 309 19.88 -7.73 4.76
CA ARG A 309 20.07 -7.56 3.31
C ARG A 309 21.25 -6.62 3.02
N LEU A 310 21.27 -5.43 3.63
CA LEU A 310 22.30 -4.42 3.41
C LEU A 310 23.68 -4.88 3.87
N VAL A 311 23.78 -5.61 4.99
CA VAL A 311 25.04 -6.17 5.48
C VAL A 311 25.58 -7.22 4.50
N ARG A 312 24.73 -8.09 3.98
CA ARG A 312 25.12 -9.05 2.93
C ARG A 312 25.58 -8.36 1.65
N GLU A 313 24.84 -7.39 1.16
CA GLU A 313 25.10 -6.75 -0.14
C GLU A 313 26.29 -5.79 -0.10
N ARG A 314 26.39 -4.95 0.94
CA ARG A 314 27.44 -3.93 1.05
C ARG A 314 28.72 -4.46 1.69
N HIS A 315 28.59 -5.24 2.76
CA HIS A 315 29.73 -5.68 3.56
C HIS A 315 30.17 -7.11 3.25
N GLN A 316 29.45 -7.82 2.37
CA GLN A 316 29.70 -9.22 2.02
C GLN A 316 29.74 -10.17 3.22
N VAL A 317 29.06 -9.79 4.31
CA VAL A 317 28.96 -10.58 5.54
C VAL A 317 27.65 -11.36 5.52
N VAL A 318 27.75 -12.69 5.60
CA VAL A 318 26.61 -13.58 5.85
C VAL A 318 26.85 -14.29 7.17
N ASP A 319 26.00 -14.00 8.15
CA ASP A 319 26.08 -14.64 9.45
C ASP A 319 25.10 -15.82 9.53
N GLY A 320 25.65 -17.03 9.32
CA GLY A 320 24.88 -18.26 9.41
C GLY A 320 24.33 -18.53 10.80
N GLU A 321 25.03 -18.13 11.87
CA GLU A 321 24.55 -18.31 13.24
C GLU A 321 23.36 -17.40 13.53
N PHE A 322 23.42 -16.15 13.05
CA PHE A 322 22.31 -15.20 13.15
C PHE A 322 21.06 -15.69 12.41
N ALA A 323 21.23 -16.28 11.22
CA ALA A 323 20.11 -16.76 10.40
C ALA A 323 19.32 -17.93 11.00
N HIS A 324 19.94 -18.73 11.87
CA HIS A 324 19.30 -19.88 12.53
C HIS A 324 18.82 -19.57 13.95
N LEU A 325 18.91 -18.32 14.37
CA LEU A 325 18.60 -17.91 15.73
C LEU A 325 17.08 -17.93 15.97
N VAL A 326 16.68 -18.63 17.02
CA VAL A 326 15.28 -18.71 17.48
C VAL A 326 15.07 -17.78 18.67
N ASP A 327 15.95 -17.86 19.66
CA ASP A 327 15.99 -16.96 20.82
C ASP A 327 17.39 -16.36 20.93
N ILE A 328 17.46 -15.07 21.28
CA ILE A 328 18.74 -14.39 21.51
C ILE A 328 19.15 -14.60 22.97
N ASP A 329 20.37 -15.09 23.17
CA ASP A 329 21.01 -15.12 24.48
C ASP A 329 21.84 -13.82 24.66
N PRO A 330 21.46 -12.91 25.58
CA PRO A 330 22.23 -11.70 25.85
C PRO A 330 23.68 -12.00 26.19
N ALA A 331 23.96 -13.09 26.93
CA ALA A 331 25.32 -13.44 27.33
C ALA A 331 26.21 -13.74 26.11
N GLU A 332 25.64 -14.32 25.05
CA GLU A 332 26.37 -14.58 23.83
C GLU A 332 26.70 -13.28 23.07
N VAL A 333 25.76 -12.35 22.99
CA VAL A 333 26.02 -11.04 22.37
C VAL A 333 27.13 -10.31 23.12
N TRP A 334 27.10 -10.35 24.45
CA TRP A 334 28.12 -9.78 25.32
C TRP A 334 29.49 -10.41 25.13
N ARG A 335 29.58 -11.74 25.01
CA ARG A 335 30.85 -12.41 24.69
C ARG A 335 31.42 -11.97 23.36
N ARG A 336 30.58 -11.82 22.33
CA ARG A 336 31.03 -11.34 21.02
C ARG A 336 31.52 -9.90 21.06
N MET A 337 30.87 -9.04 21.84
CA MET A 337 31.35 -7.68 22.06
C MET A 337 32.69 -7.63 22.78
N ASP A 338 32.84 -8.37 23.88
CA ASP A 338 34.07 -8.39 24.68
C ASP A 338 35.26 -8.96 23.88
N ALA A 339 34.99 -9.76 22.84
CA ALA A 339 35.99 -10.33 21.94
C ALA A 339 36.37 -9.41 20.75
N GLU A 340 35.56 -8.38 20.45
CA GLU A 340 35.77 -7.50 19.31
C GLU A 340 36.74 -6.36 19.71
N PRO A 341 37.93 -6.25 19.06
CA PRO A 341 38.88 -5.22 19.40
C PRO A 341 38.51 -3.86 18.78
N GLY A 342 38.59 -2.79 19.57
CA GLY A 342 38.51 -1.42 19.08
C GLY A 342 37.33 -0.63 19.65
N ASP A 343 37.06 0.51 19.01
CA ASP A 343 36.02 1.45 19.42
C ASP A 343 34.62 0.95 18.99
N LEU A 344 33.86 0.45 19.97
CA LEU A 344 32.50 -0.07 19.81
C LEU A 344 31.40 1.00 19.94
N SER A 345 31.74 2.28 19.92
CA SER A 345 30.75 3.37 20.09
C SER A 345 29.69 3.41 18.98
N ASP A 346 29.98 2.88 17.80
CA ASP A 346 29.00 2.76 16.71
C ASP A 346 27.83 1.83 17.08
N LEU A 347 28.06 0.81 17.92
CA LEU A 347 27.03 -0.10 18.39
C LEU A 347 26.06 0.56 19.37
N LEU A 348 26.49 1.61 20.09
CA LEU A 348 25.57 2.41 20.91
C LEU A 348 24.59 3.21 20.06
N ASP A 349 25.07 3.85 18.99
CA ASP A 349 24.19 4.55 18.03
C ASP A 349 23.24 3.57 17.33
N VAL A 350 23.68 2.32 17.07
CA VAL A 350 22.80 1.25 16.59
C VAL A 350 21.68 1.00 17.59
N ALA A 351 22.02 0.73 18.86
CA ALA A 351 21.02 0.38 19.86
C ALA A 351 20.03 1.53 20.13
N ASP A 352 20.52 2.77 20.24
CA ASP A 352 19.68 3.96 20.44
C ASP A 352 18.74 4.19 19.26
N ARG A 353 19.20 3.98 18.01
CA ARG A 353 18.36 4.15 16.81
C ARG A 353 17.36 3.01 16.62
N VAL A 354 17.75 1.77 16.89
CA VAL A 354 16.88 0.59 16.79
C VAL A 354 15.71 0.72 17.77
N ALA A 355 15.97 1.07 19.03
CA ALA A 355 14.91 1.21 20.02
C ALA A 355 13.95 2.39 19.79
N ALA A 356 14.29 3.30 18.88
CA ALA A 356 13.45 4.46 18.53
C ALA A 356 12.66 4.26 17.23
N VAL A 357 12.72 3.06 16.63
CA VAL A 357 12.10 2.76 15.33
C VAL A 357 10.58 2.73 15.43
N ASP A 358 10.03 1.99 16.38
CA ASP A 358 8.58 1.81 16.58
C ASP A 358 7.96 2.86 17.53
N GLY A 359 8.79 3.68 18.16
CA GLY A 359 8.35 4.82 18.95
C GLY A 359 9.19 5.08 20.19
N ALA A 360 8.53 5.13 21.34
CA ALA A 360 9.16 5.51 22.60
C ALA A 360 9.82 4.31 23.28
N VAL A 361 11.13 4.44 23.54
CA VAL A 361 11.95 3.40 24.17
C VAL A 361 11.33 2.90 25.48
N ASN A 362 11.10 1.59 25.56
CA ASN A 362 10.53 0.92 26.72
C ASN A 362 11.58 0.66 27.82
N ALA A 363 11.14 0.13 28.97
CA ALA A 363 12.02 -0.10 30.11
C ALA A 363 13.07 -1.20 29.85
N SER A 364 12.70 -2.24 29.10
CA SER A 364 13.58 -3.37 28.77
C SER A 364 14.69 -2.95 27.81
N GLU A 365 14.36 -2.22 26.74
CA GLU A 365 15.32 -1.64 25.80
C GLU A 365 16.27 -0.66 26.50
N LYS A 366 15.76 0.20 27.40
CA LYS A 366 16.61 1.09 28.20
C LYS A 366 17.62 0.33 29.06
N ALA A 367 17.23 -0.82 29.61
CA ALA A 367 18.12 -1.65 30.39
C ALA A 367 19.26 -2.21 29.51
N VAL A 368 18.91 -2.76 28.34
CA VAL A 368 19.88 -3.28 27.36
C VAL A 368 20.84 -2.18 26.90
N ILE A 369 20.32 -1.00 26.51
CA ILE A 369 21.13 0.15 26.08
C ILE A 369 22.05 0.64 27.20
N SER A 370 21.58 0.64 28.45
CA SER A 370 22.39 1.07 29.60
C SER A 370 23.53 0.10 29.86
N GLU A 371 23.29 -1.21 29.77
CA GLU A 371 24.36 -2.22 29.88
C GLU A 371 25.36 -2.10 28.73
N LEU A 372 24.86 -1.93 27.50
CA LEU A 372 25.69 -1.71 26.32
C LEU A 372 26.62 -0.50 26.51
N ARG A 373 26.08 0.61 27.01
CA ARG A 373 26.83 1.85 27.30
C ARG A 373 27.94 1.64 28.32
N GLU A 374 27.69 0.85 29.35
CA GLU A 374 28.69 0.55 30.36
C GLU A 374 29.82 -0.32 29.79
N ARG A 375 29.51 -1.29 28.93
CA ARG A 375 30.52 -2.14 28.28
C ARG A 375 31.38 -1.39 27.26
N CYS A 376 30.77 -0.55 26.43
CA CYS A 376 31.50 0.29 25.48
C CYS A 376 32.44 1.32 26.14
N ARG A 377 32.26 1.63 27.44
CA ARG A 377 33.20 2.48 28.21
C ARG A 377 34.39 1.71 28.78
N ARG A 378 34.29 0.39 28.86
CA ARG A 378 35.33 -0.49 29.44
C ARG A 378 36.28 -1.05 28.38
N ALA A 379 35.79 -1.25 27.16
CA ALA A 379 36.60 -1.50 25.96
C ALA A 379 37.34 -0.21 25.55
#